data_AF-A0A6G1XBX2-F1
#
_entry.id   AF-A0A6G1XBX2-F1
#
_cell.length_a   1.000
_cell.length_b   1.000
_cell.length_c   1.000
_cell.angle_alpha   90.00
_cell.angle_beta   90.00
_cell.angle_gamma   90.00
#
_symmetry.space_group_name_H-M   'P 1'
#
loop_
_entity.id
_entity.type
_entity.pdbx_description
1 polymer ?
#
loop_
_entity_poly.entity_id
_entity_poly.type
_entity_poly.pdbx_seq_one_letter_code
_entity_poly.pdbx_strand_id
1 'polypeptide(L)'
;MAFELKEEGFRLKDIFLVVGIPEATYHYHLKNFGKEDPDTEIKELITNLFKKHHERYGYKRITEELKKLGHHVNHKKVYRLMRELG
;
A
#
# COMPACT_ATOMS: atom_id res chain seq x y z
N MET A 1 1.26 20.00 4.16
CA MET A 1 1.61 20.89 5.30
C MET A 1 3.09 20.84 5.68
N ALA A 2 3.61 19.80 6.34
CA ALA A 2 5.04 19.75 6.73
C ALA A 2 6.03 19.67 5.54
N PHE A 3 5.62 19.06 4.43
CA PHE A 3 6.41 19.01 3.20
C PHE A 3 6.47 20.36 2.47
N GLU A 4 5.34 21.06 2.38
CA GLU A 4 5.22 22.39 1.75
C GLU A 4 6.06 23.44 2.52
N LEU A 5 5.98 23.44 3.85
CA LEU A 5 6.77 24.33 4.72
C LEU A 5 8.28 24.07 4.64
N LYS A 6 8.71 22.85 4.29
CA LYS A 6 10.13 22.57 4.07
C LYS A 6 10.61 23.16 2.73
N GLU A 7 9.79 23.09 1.68
CA GLU A 7 10.12 23.68 0.37
C GLU A 7 10.19 25.21 0.43
N GLU A 8 9.43 25.85 1.33
CA GLU A 8 9.51 27.28 1.64
C GLU A 8 10.77 27.69 2.45
N GLY A 9 11.63 26.75 2.83
CA GLY A 9 12.94 27.04 3.44
C GLY A 9 12.95 27.14 4.97
N PHE A 10 11.87 26.77 5.66
CA PHE A 10 11.82 26.77 7.12
C PHE A 10 12.66 25.64 7.72
N ARG A 11 13.22 25.87 8.92
CA ARG A 11 13.99 24.85 9.64
C ARG A 11 13.07 23.73 10.11
N LEU A 12 13.44 22.48 9.85
CA LEU A 12 12.65 21.29 10.21
C LEU A 12 12.23 21.25 11.69
N LYS A 13 13.08 21.73 12.61
CA LYS A 13 12.77 21.80 14.05
C LYS A 13 11.54 22.68 14.34
N ASP A 14 11.41 23.80 13.65
CA ASP A 14 10.30 24.73 13.83
C ASP A 14 9.02 24.17 13.21
N ILE A 15 9.15 23.46 12.07
CA ILE A 15 8.04 22.73 11.44
C ILE A 15 7.50 21.62 12.35
N PHE A 16 8.38 20.83 12.97
CA PHE A 16 7.96 19.76 13.89
C PHE A 16 7.23 20.31 15.12
N LEU A 17 7.64 21.48 15.62
CA LEU A 17 6.98 22.15 16.75
C LEU A 17 5.55 22.59 16.40
N VAL A 18 5.35 23.16 15.21
CA VAL A 18 4.05 23.69 14.77
C VAL A 18 3.09 22.58 14.35
N VAL A 19 3.59 21.56 13.64
CA VAL A 19 2.76 20.48 13.08
C VAL A 19 2.55 19.35 14.10
N GLY A 20 3.35 19.30 15.18
CA GLY A 20 3.22 18.29 16.24
C GLY A 20 3.66 16.88 15.82
N ILE A 21 4.46 16.76 14.75
CA ILE A 21 4.95 15.47 14.24
C ILE A 21 6.38 15.25 14.71
N PRO A 22 6.71 14.10 15.34
CA PRO A 22 8.08 13.75 15.67
C PRO A 22 8.98 13.63 14.44
N GLU A 23 10.24 14.05 14.58
CA GLU A 23 11.25 13.98 13.52
C GLU A 23 11.42 12.55 12.95
N ALA A 24 11.40 11.55 13.82
CA ALA A 24 11.47 10.14 13.41
C ALA A 24 10.31 9.73 12.49
N THR A 25 9.09 10.20 12.80
CA THR A 25 7.90 9.96 11.99
C THR A 25 8.04 10.62 10.62
N TYR A 26 8.53 11.87 10.58
CA TYR A 26 8.79 12.57 9.32
C TYR A 26 9.78 11.81 8.43
N HIS A 27 10.92 11.36 8.97
CA HIS A 27 11.91 10.61 8.20
C HIS A 27 11.42 9.21 7.78
N TYR A 28 10.61 8.55 8.61
CA TYR A 28 9.95 7.29 8.25
C TYR A 28 9.04 7.47 7.04
N HIS A 29 8.20 8.51 7.05
CA HIS A 29 7.34 8.82 5.91
C HIS A 29 8.16 9.22 4.70
N LEU A 30 9.20 10.05 4.84
CA LEU A 30 10.09 10.44 3.74
C LEU A 30 10.74 9.23 3.06
N LYS A 31 11.22 8.26 3.84
CA LYS A 31 11.87 7.03 3.33
C LYS A 31 10.91 6.11 2.57
N ASN A 32 9.61 6.20 2.86
CA ASN A 32 8.57 5.44 2.20
C ASN A 32 7.83 6.27 1.14
N PHE A 33 8.05 7.58 1.09
CA PHE A 33 7.47 8.49 0.10
C PHE A 33 8.15 8.22 -1.25
N GLY A 34 7.41 7.62 -2.18
CA GLY A 34 7.92 7.27 -3.51
C GLY A 34 8.39 5.82 -3.66
N LYS A 35 8.22 4.96 -2.65
CA LYS A 35 8.30 3.51 -2.89
C LYS A 35 7.01 3.06 -3.56
N GLU A 36 7.15 2.42 -4.73
CA GLU A 36 6.05 1.71 -5.36
C GLU A 36 5.50 0.67 -4.39
N ASP A 37 4.17 0.58 -4.28
CA ASP A 37 3.54 -0.42 -3.42
C ASP A 37 4.01 -1.80 -3.90
N PRO A 38 4.74 -2.58 -3.09
CA PRO A 38 5.26 -3.89 -3.49
C PRO A 38 4.13 -4.87 -3.80
N ASP A 39 2.90 -4.53 -3.43
CA ASP A 39 1.71 -5.33 -3.67
C ASP A 39 0.96 -4.92 -4.95
N THR A 40 1.42 -3.91 -5.70
CA THR A 40 0.73 -3.40 -6.90
C THR A 40 0.45 -4.50 -7.91
N GLU A 41 1.48 -5.29 -8.27
CA GLU A 41 1.34 -6.41 -9.23
C GLU A 41 0.32 -7.45 -8.74
N ILE A 42 0.36 -7.79 -7.45
CA ILE A 42 -0.57 -8.76 -6.86
C ILE A 42 -1.99 -8.19 -6.80
N LYS A 43 -2.16 -6.90 -6.51
CA LYS A 43 -3.47 -6.20 -6.53
C LYS A 43 -4.09 -6.22 -7.92
N GLU A 44 -3.29 -5.99 -8.97
CA GLU A 44 -3.75 -6.08 -10.36
C GLU A 44 -4.18 -7.51 -10.72
N LEU A 45 -3.40 -8.52 -10.37
CA LEU A 45 -3.74 -9.92 -10.60
C LEU A 45 -5.02 -10.34 -9.87
N ILE A 46 -5.17 -9.94 -8.59
CA ILE A 46 -6.39 -10.17 -7.81
C ILE A 46 -7.59 -9.53 -8.50
N THR A 47 -7.47 -8.28 -8.95
CA THR A 47 -8.55 -7.55 -9.62
C THR A 47 -8.93 -8.22 -10.95
N ASN A 48 -7.94 -8.64 -11.73
CA ASN A 48 -8.15 -9.33 -13.00
C ASN A 48 -8.86 -10.68 -12.79
N LEU A 49 -8.43 -11.48 -11.81
CA LEU A 49 -9.09 -12.74 -11.46
C LEU A 49 -10.51 -12.50 -10.94
N PHE A 50 -10.70 -11.49 -10.09
CA PHE A 50 -12.00 -11.14 -9.55
C PHE A 50 -13.00 -10.80 -10.67
N LYS A 51 -12.60 -9.94 -11.61
CA LYS A 51 -13.41 -9.58 -12.79
C LYS A 51 -13.63 -10.77 -13.73
N LYS A 52 -12.58 -11.57 -14.01
CA LYS A 52 -12.66 -12.77 -14.86
C LYS A 52 -13.70 -13.78 -14.36
N HIS A 53 -13.88 -13.88 -13.04
CA HIS A 53 -14.85 -14.77 -12.42
C HIS A 53 -16.19 -14.11 -12.08
N HIS A 54 -16.48 -12.94 -12.66
CA HIS A 54 -17.69 -12.16 -12.43
C HIS A 54 -17.93 -11.90 -10.93
N GLU A 55 -16.87 -11.56 -10.21
CA GLU A 55 -16.92 -11.10 -8.81
C GLU A 55 -17.43 -12.16 -7.81
N ARG A 56 -17.66 -13.40 -8.26
CA ARG A 56 -18.14 -14.52 -7.41
C ARG A 56 -17.05 -15.13 -6.54
N TYR A 57 -15.80 -14.83 -6.83
CA TYR A 57 -14.66 -15.46 -6.18
C TYR A 57 -14.21 -14.60 -5.01
N GLY A 58 -14.42 -15.11 -3.79
CA GLY A 58 -13.80 -14.57 -2.59
C GLY A 58 -12.32 -14.95 -2.48
N TYR A 59 -11.64 -14.39 -1.48
CA TYR A 59 -10.18 -14.50 -1.29
C TYR A 59 -9.63 -15.94 -1.32
N LYS A 60 -10.38 -16.93 -0.84
CA LYS A 60 -9.94 -18.34 -0.86
C LYS A 60 -9.75 -18.83 -2.29
N ARG A 61 -10.77 -18.64 -3.15
CA ARG A 61 -10.71 -19.05 -4.57
C ARG A 61 -9.67 -18.26 -5.34
N ILE A 62 -9.58 -16.95 -5.08
CA ILE A 62 -8.54 -16.10 -5.69
C ILE A 62 -7.13 -16.59 -5.31
N THR A 63 -6.92 -17.01 -4.05
CA THR A 63 -5.63 -17.57 -3.62
C THR A 63 -5.29 -18.86 -4.38
N GLU A 64 -6.26 -19.72 -4.63
CA GLU A 64 -6.06 -20.96 -5.40
C GLU A 64 -5.71 -20.65 -6.87
N GLU A 65 -6.41 -19.70 -7.49
CA GLU A 65 -6.12 -19.26 -8.87
C GLU A 65 -4.73 -18.61 -8.98
N LEU A 66 -4.34 -17.78 -8.02
CA LEU A 66 -2.98 -17.23 -7.95
C LEU A 66 -1.93 -18.34 -7.86
N LYS A 67 -2.19 -19.37 -7.04
CA LYS A 67 -1.29 -20.52 -6.92
C LYS A 67 -1.17 -21.31 -8.23
N LYS A 68 -2.28 -21.48 -8.97
CA LYS A 68 -2.28 -22.12 -10.30
C LYS A 68 -1.48 -21.33 -11.33
N LEU A 69 -1.47 -20.00 -11.23
CA LEU A 69 -0.64 -19.11 -12.04
C LEU A 69 0.84 -19.06 -11.60
N GLY A 70 1.23 -19.82 -10.57
CA GLY A 70 2.59 -19.88 -10.05
C GLY A 70 2.88 -18.86 -8.93
N HIS A 71 1.93 -17.97 -8.61
CA HIS A 71 2.09 -16.98 -7.55
C HIS A 71 1.79 -17.61 -6.18
N HIS A 72 2.84 -17.89 -5.42
CA HIS A 72 2.74 -18.46 -4.07
C HIS A 72 2.53 -17.36 -3.01
N VAL A 73 1.34 -16.75 -3.00
CA VAL A 73 0.96 -15.70 -2.05
C VAL A 73 0.20 -16.29 -0.87
N ASN A 74 0.52 -15.86 0.36
CA ASN A 74 -0.21 -16.27 1.55
C ASN A 74 -1.67 -15.78 1.50
N HIS A 75 -2.64 -16.65 1.80
CA HIS A 75 -4.07 -16.32 1.84
C HIS A 75 -4.39 -15.12 2.76
N LYS A 76 -3.62 -14.89 3.84
CA LYS A 76 -3.78 -13.70 4.70
C LYS A 76 -3.45 -12.41 3.97
N LYS A 77 -2.42 -12.44 3.11
CA LYS A 77 -2.02 -11.31 2.27
C LYS A 77 -3.09 -11.04 1.22
N VAL A 78 -3.57 -12.07 0.52
CA VAL A 78 -4.67 -11.95 -0.46
C VAL A 78 -5.93 -11.36 0.21
N TYR A 79 -6.28 -11.84 1.41
CA TYR A 79 -7.41 -11.30 2.18
C TYR A 79 -7.25 -9.81 2.50
N ARG A 80 -6.08 -9.39 3.02
CA ARG A 80 -5.79 -7.97 3.28
C ARG A 80 -5.91 -7.14 1.99
N LEU A 81 -5.30 -7.61 0.89
CA LEU A 81 -5.29 -6.87 -0.37
C LEU A 81 -6.69 -6.74 -0.98
N MET A 82 -7.51 -7.80 -0.95
CA MET A 82 -8.90 -7.70 -1.38
C MET A 82 -9.68 -6.68 -0.54
N ARG A 83 -9.46 -6.65 0.78
CA ARG A 83 -10.11 -5.65 1.66
C ARG A 83 -9.67 -4.21 1.42
N GLU A 84 -8.46 -4.00 0.93
CA GLU A 84 -7.98 -2.68 0.51
C GLU A 84 -8.58 -2.24 -0.83
N LEU A 85 -8.95 -3.20 -1.68
CA LEU A 85 -9.52 -2.95 -3.01
C LEU A 85 -11.05 -2.76 -3.00
N GLY A 86 -11.77 -3.34 -2.04
CA GLY A 86 -13.23 -3.22 -1.91
C GLY A 86 -13.87 -4.37 -1.13
#